data_AF-A0AAV5S966-F1
#
_entry.id   AF-A0AAV5S966-F1
#
_cell.length_a   1.000
_cell.length_b   1.000
_cell.length_c   1.000
_cell.angle_alpha   90.00
_cell.angle_beta   90.00
_cell.angle_gamma   90.00
#
_symmetry.space_group_name_H-M   'P 1'
#
loop_
_entity.id
_entity.type
_entity.pdbx_description
1 polymer ?
#
loop_
_entity_poly.entity_id
_entity_poly.type
_entity_poly.pdbx_seq_one_letter_code
_entity_poly.pdbx_strand_id
1 'polypeptide(L)'
;MRNILHYVNLNSIDPEYSVVKTWALNNVLFYGNISTESLKCKKGENYRVYRSKEEVPLRYHYDHENIGFPYILGNPGTIFASNDENYAIERNNNKSGQHGWDNMDPTMEAIFFAVGPSIRSNITLPPFQNIHLYNLFADLMEIPAAPNDGMSGVLDDLLVYPPRRENEFERYSVKPCENVTFESCDKSNPTISISESTGSLLSNDFSVCSISTGRLFLLYSRRINRIVGMEILVKEKGSYEGEVVTKMDGRIVGENCGEGGGNSTVPSLLPESSLKLTWTTFNSLSLVEKAIGKLAKSENTRIQIGFIYDTDGSTKSMFVSGFWCDGDGWRKESDYCKKEGDTKTESYVLPGPAIENFNCLGEETLLFDYRTSITDIENVTGLSLLPKSMPLSMRRRISLFLPSQTF
;
A
#
# COMPACT_ATOMS: atom_id res chain seq x y z
N MET A 1 14.21 31.03 8.07
CA MET A 1 13.02 30.20 7.86
C MET A 1 11.87 30.85 8.62
N ARG A 2 10.79 31.26 7.95
CA ARG A 2 9.61 31.79 8.65
C ARG A 2 8.89 30.61 9.30
N ASN A 3 8.83 30.57 10.63
CA ASN A 3 8.00 29.60 11.37
C ASN A 3 6.53 29.90 11.05
N ILE A 4 5.97 29.23 10.05
CA ILE A 4 4.53 29.25 9.82
C ILE A 4 3.94 28.26 10.81
N LEU A 5 3.49 28.78 11.96
CA LEU A 5 2.67 28.01 12.89
C LEU A 5 1.22 28.10 12.40
N HIS A 6 0.64 26.96 12.06
CA HIS A 6 -0.74 26.88 11.58
C HIS A 6 -1.68 26.67 12.77
N TYR A 7 -2.60 27.60 13.00
CA TYR A 7 -3.56 27.52 14.10
C TYR A 7 -4.86 26.86 13.65
N VAL A 8 -5.28 25.81 14.35
CA VAL A 8 -6.60 25.18 14.19
C VAL A 8 -7.38 25.33 15.49
N ASN A 9 -8.52 26.02 15.40
CA ASN A 9 -9.40 26.27 16.53
C ASN A 9 -10.37 25.10 16.74
N LEU A 10 -10.18 24.33 17.82
CA LEU A 10 -11.00 23.15 18.13
C LEU A 10 -12.46 23.49 18.48
N ASN A 11 -12.75 24.67 19.04
CA ASN A 11 -14.13 25.11 19.29
C ASN A 11 -14.94 25.29 18.01
N SER A 12 -14.27 25.58 16.89
CA SER A 12 -14.93 25.68 15.58
C SER A 12 -15.32 24.32 14.98
N ILE A 13 -14.86 23.24 15.62
CA ILE A 13 -15.05 21.85 15.19
C ILE A 13 -16.10 21.18 16.08
N ASP A 14 -15.91 21.22 17.40
CA ASP A 14 -16.86 20.72 18.40
C ASP A 14 -16.86 21.64 19.64
N PRO A 15 -17.93 22.41 19.89
CA PRO A 15 -18.04 23.28 21.05
C PRO A 15 -18.34 22.55 22.37
N GLU A 16 -18.73 21.26 22.35
CA GLU A 16 -19.08 20.49 23.57
C GLU A 16 -17.91 19.71 24.20
N TYR A 17 -16.70 19.81 23.64
CA TYR A 17 -15.45 19.30 24.22
C TYR A 17 -15.44 17.83 24.64
N SER A 18 -15.87 16.94 23.74
CA SER A 18 -15.54 15.51 23.82
C SER A 18 -14.11 15.20 23.32
N VAL A 19 -13.16 16.09 23.62
CA VAL A 19 -11.82 16.13 23.02
C VAL A 19 -10.79 15.50 23.94
N VAL A 20 -10.14 14.42 23.49
CA VAL A 20 -8.88 13.97 24.08
C VAL A 20 -7.74 14.59 23.28
N LYS A 21 -7.27 15.77 23.72
CA LYS A 21 -6.00 16.31 23.24
C LYS A 21 -4.89 15.44 23.84
N THR A 22 -4.21 14.68 23.01
CA THR A 22 -2.99 13.96 23.39
C THR A 22 -1.93 15.00 23.71
N TRP A 23 -1.58 15.16 24.98
CA TRP A 23 -0.81 16.29 25.53
C TRP A 23 0.59 16.52 24.92
N ALA A 24 1.05 15.64 24.02
CA ALA A 24 2.35 15.71 23.36
C ALA A 24 2.33 15.41 21.85
N LEU A 25 1.15 15.18 21.24
CA LEU A 25 1.06 14.80 19.84
C LEU A 25 0.25 15.86 19.07
N ASN A 26 0.73 16.26 17.91
CA ASN A 26 0.01 17.16 17.00
C ASN A 26 -1.05 16.42 16.19
N ASN A 27 -1.86 15.64 16.90
CA ASN A 27 -3.04 14.98 16.38
C ASN A 27 -4.20 15.12 17.38
N VAL A 28 -5.42 14.99 16.89
CA VAL A 28 -6.63 15.11 17.70
C VAL A 28 -7.53 13.93 17.40
N LEU A 29 -7.93 13.25 18.47
CA LEU A 29 -8.89 12.17 18.46
C LEU A 29 -10.16 12.65 19.16
N PHE A 30 -11.28 12.23 18.62
CA PHE A 30 -12.59 12.56 19.16
C PHE A 30 -13.35 11.27 19.49
N TYR A 31 -14.15 11.31 20.56
CA TYR A 31 -15.04 10.22 20.95
C TYR A 31 -16.48 10.71 20.94
N GLY A 32 -17.31 10.12 20.08
CA GLY A 32 -18.71 10.49 19.93
C GLY A 32 -19.05 10.89 18.50
N ASN A 33 -20.29 11.36 18.28
CA ASN A 33 -20.77 11.72 16.96
C ASN A 33 -20.51 13.22 16.69
N ILE A 34 -19.39 13.52 16.03
CA ILE A 34 -18.99 14.89 15.73
C ILE A 34 -19.16 15.18 14.24
N SER A 35 -19.81 16.31 13.93
CA SER A 35 -19.92 16.79 12.56
C SER A 35 -18.57 17.30 12.07
N THR A 36 -18.03 16.68 11.02
CA THR A 36 -16.75 17.09 10.42
C THR A 36 -16.90 18.08 9.28
N GLU A 37 -18.12 18.39 8.81
CA GLU A 37 -18.34 19.14 7.56
C GLU A 37 -17.67 20.53 7.55
N SER A 38 -17.53 21.18 8.71
CA SER A 38 -16.81 22.46 8.82
C SER A 38 -15.32 22.35 8.48
N LEU A 39 -14.74 21.14 8.51
CA LEU A 39 -13.34 20.83 8.23
C LEU A 39 -13.06 20.48 6.77
N LYS A 40 -14.10 20.18 6.00
CA LYS A 40 -13.98 19.73 4.62
C LYS A 40 -13.18 20.74 3.81
N CYS A 41 -12.14 20.26 3.13
CA CYS A 41 -11.30 21.06 2.23
C CYS A 41 -10.73 22.35 2.87
N LYS A 42 -10.54 22.40 4.19
CA LYS A 42 -9.94 23.52 4.93
C LYS A 42 -8.41 23.61 4.76
N LYS A 43 -7.98 23.44 3.52
CA LYS A 43 -6.60 23.38 3.02
C LYS A 43 -5.82 22.27 3.72
N GLY A 44 -5.75 21.10 3.07
CA GLY A 44 -4.82 20.01 3.38
C GLY A 44 -3.33 20.40 3.36
N GLU A 45 -3.00 21.67 3.56
CA GLU A 45 -1.67 22.17 3.86
C GLU A 45 -1.43 22.24 5.38
N ASN A 46 -2.50 22.25 6.21
CA ASN A 46 -2.38 22.37 7.67
C ASN A 46 -2.62 21.05 8.40
N TYR A 47 -3.60 20.25 7.96
CA TYR A 47 -3.95 18.99 8.60
C TYR A 47 -4.65 18.04 7.61
N ARG A 48 -4.73 16.78 7.99
CA ARG A 48 -5.56 15.74 7.38
C ARG A 48 -6.69 15.40 8.32
N VAL A 49 -7.88 15.18 7.77
CA VAL A 49 -9.03 14.64 8.50
C VAL A 49 -9.36 13.27 7.95
N TYR A 50 -9.47 12.29 8.84
CA TYR A 50 -9.94 10.95 8.56
C TYR A 50 -11.17 10.71 9.42
N ARG A 51 -12.33 10.54 8.79
CA ARG A 51 -13.63 10.43 9.47
C ARG A 51 -13.90 9.03 10.00
N SER A 52 -13.23 8.03 9.45
CA SER A 52 -13.30 6.64 9.89
C SER A 52 -11.97 5.94 9.65
N LYS A 53 -11.82 4.73 10.22
CA LYS A 53 -10.62 3.90 10.05
C LYS A 53 -10.34 3.54 8.59
N GLU A 54 -11.38 3.44 7.76
CA GLU A 54 -11.25 3.13 6.34
C GLU A 54 -10.64 4.28 5.52
N GLU A 55 -10.69 5.52 6.02
CA GLU A 55 -10.05 6.67 5.37
C GLU A 55 -8.57 6.81 5.75
N VAL A 56 -8.13 6.18 6.85
CA VAL A 56 -6.74 6.27 7.30
C VAL A 56 -5.84 5.41 6.39
N PRO A 57 -4.70 5.94 5.89
CA PRO A 57 -3.79 5.15 5.07
C PRO A 57 -3.31 3.89 5.78
N LEU A 58 -3.33 2.74 5.09
CA LEU A 58 -3.04 1.45 5.70
C LEU A 58 -1.71 1.41 6.46
N ARG A 59 -0.66 2.06 5.94
CA ARG A 59 0.67 2.14 6.56
C ARG A 59 0.71 2.72 7.98
N TYR A 60 -0.37 3.40 8.40
CA TYR A 60 -0.48 3.95 9.75
C TYR A 60 -0.73 2.85 10.77
N HIS A 61 -1.41 1.75 10.38
CA HIS A 61 -1.87 0.71 11.31
C HIS A 61 -2.70 1.28 12.48
N TYR A 62 -3.49 2.32 12.20
CA TYR A 62 -4.38 3.00 13.18
C TYR A 62 -5.81 2.43 13.11
N ASP A 63 -5.98 1.15 13.45
CA ASP A 63 -7.26 0.42 13.34
C ASP A 63 -7.81 -0.18 14.66
N HIS A 64 -7.09 -0.01 15.77
CA HIS A 64 -7.48 -0.46 17.10
C HIS A 64 -8.73 0.28 17.63
N GLU A 65 -9.58 -0.42 18.39
CA GLU A 65 -10.80 0.11 19.03
C GLU A 65 -10.59 1.30 19.98
N ASN A 66 -9.35 1.57 20.39
CA ASN A 66 -9.00 2.66 21.29
C ASN A 66 -8.76 3.97 20.53
N ILE A 67 -8.70 3.91 19.19
CA ILE A 67 -8.51 5.06 18.31
C ILE A 67 -9.87 5.68 18.03
N GLY A 68 -10.05 6.92 18.49
CA GLY A 68 -11.26 7.70 18.25
C GLY A 68 -11.30 8.28 16.84
N PHE A 69 -12.51 8.45 16.30
CA PHE A 69 -12.75 9.12 15.03
C PHE A 69 -13.77 10.26 15.20
N PRO A 70 -13.63 11.38 14.47
CA PRO A 70 -12.61 11.65 13.44
C PRO A 70 -11.18 11.73 13.99
N TYR A 71 -10.22 11.28 13.20
CA TYR A 71 -8.80 11.43 13.45
C TYR A 71 -8.28 12.63 12.65
N ILE A 72 -7.77 13.65 13.35
CA ILE A 72 -7.18 14.83 12.71
C ILE A 72 -5.68 14.81 12.93
N LEU A 73 -4.91 14.72 11.85
CA LEU A 73 -3.45 14.74 11.87
C LEU A 73 -2.96 16.10 11.40
N GLY A 74 -2.20 16.81 12.22
CA GLY A 74 -1.52 18.03 11.79
C GLY A 74 -0.39 17.73 10.79
N ASN A 75 -0.10 18.67 9.91
CA ASN A 75 1.19 18.76 9.24
C ASN A 75 2.24 19.42 10.17
N PRO A 76 3.55 19.28 9.89
CA PRO A 76 4.58 19.96 10.66
C PRO A 76 4.30 21.46 10.87
N GLY A 77 4.39 21.89 12.13
CA GLY A 77 4.10 23.28 12.53
C GLY A 77 2.62 23.59 12.84
N THR A 78 1.71 22.63 12.70
CA THR A 78 0.31 22.80 13.11
C THR A 78 0.13 22.72 14.63
N ILE A 79 -0.65 23.66 15.17
CA ILE A 79 -1.02 23.77 16.57
C ILE A 79 -2.54 23.71 16.68
N PHE A 80 -3.03 22.73 17.44
CA PHE A 80 -4.43 22.62 17.83
C PHE A 80 -4.65 23.30 19.19
N ALA A 81 -5.56 24.26 19.23
CA ALA A 81 -5.95 24.95 20.46
C ALA A 81 -7.45 25.25 20.46
N SER A 82 -8.05 25.35 21.65
CA SER A 82 -9.49 25.60 21.84
C SER A 82 -9.93 27.01 21.49
N ASN A 83 -9.06 28.00 21.65
CA ASN A 83 -9.35 29.42 21.42
C ASN A 83 -8.03 30.19 21.30
N ASP A 84 -8.12 31.49 21.02
CA ASP A 84 -6.95 32.33 20.75
C ASP A 84 -6.04 32.51 21.97
N GLU A 85 -6.62 32.51 23.17
CA GLU A 85 -5.88 32.57 24.43
C GLU A 85 -5.04 31.31 24.63
N ASN A 86 -5.64 30.14 24.47
CA ASN A 86 -4.94 28.87 24.54
C ASN A 86 -3.95 28.70 23.39
N TYR A 87 -4.25 29.21 22.19
CA TYR A 87 -3.26 29.26 21.10
C TYR A 87 -2.04 30.10 21.48
N ALA A 88 -2.22 31.27 22.11
CA ALA A 88 -1.10 32.09 22.54
C ALA A 88 -0.23 31.41 23.61
N ILE A 89 -0.87 30.65 24.52
CA ILE A 89 -0.18 29.84 25.53
C ILE A 89 0.61 28.71 24.84
N GLU A 90 -0.05 27.92 23.98
CA GLU A 90 0.55 26.80 23.25
C GLU A 90 1.69 27.27 22.35
N ARG A 91 1.51 28.37 21.61
CA ARG A 91 2.56 28.98 20.79
C ARG A 91 3.79 29.38 21.62
N ASN A 92 3.59 29.87 22.83
CA ASN A 92 4.69 30.24 23.72
C ASN A 92 5.37 29.02 24.34
N ASN A 93 4.62 27.96 24.66
CA ASN A 93 5.14 26.68 25.14
C ASN A 93 5.85 25.87 24.04
N ASN A 94 5.40 25.98 22.79
CA ASN A 94 5.94 25.34 21.59
C ASN A 94 7.30 25.89 21.13
N LYS A 95 7.94 26.75 21.93
CA LYS A 95 9.36 27.06 21.80
C LYS A 95 10.27 25.83 22.06
N SER A 96 9.72 24.71 22.54
CA SER A 96 10.41 23.47 22.89
C SER A 96 10.47 22.40 21.78
N GLY A 97 9.88 22.65 20.61
CA GLY A 97 9.73 21.65 19.55
C GLY A 97 8.53 20.72 19.81
N GLN A 98 7.95 20.16 18.76
CA GLN A 98 6.81 19.25 18.85
C GLN A 98 7.04 18.02 17.97
N HIS A 99 6.21 17.00 18.13
CA HIS A 99 6.23 15.76 17.35
C HIS A 99 4.83 15.15 17.24
N GLY A 100 4.73 13.94 16.67
CA GLY A 100 3.46 13.23 16.49
C GLY A 100 2.76 13.53 15.15
N TRP A 101 3.51 14.05 14.18
CA TRP A 101 3.07 14.13 12.79
C TRP A 101 3.21 12.76 12.10
N ASP A 102 2.94 12.74 10.80
CA ASP A 102 3.15 11.58 9.94
C ASP A 102 4.54 10.94 10.16
N ASN A 103 4.59 9.62 10.37
CA ASN A 103 5.83 8.89 10.60
C ASN A 103 6.74 8.81 9.35
N MET A 104 6.25 9.19 8.17
CA MET A 104 7.05 9.36 6.96
C MET A 104 7.60 10.77 6.77
N ASP A 105 7.26 11.71 7.65
CA ASP A 105 7.87 13.04 7.63
C ASP A 105 9.35 12.94 8.05
N PRO A 106 10.30 13.51 7.29
CA PRO A 106 11.73 13.45 7.62
C PRO A 106 12.07 14.00 9.01
N THR A 107 11.26 14.92 9.55
CA THR A 107 11.46 15.48 10.90
C THR A 107 11.05 14.53 12.02
N MET A 108 10.29 13.46 11.70
CA MET A 108 9.85 12.42 12.62
C MET A 108 10.71 11.16 12.60
N GLU A 109 11.75 11.13 11.74
CA GLU A 109 12.71 10.03 11.71
C GLU A 109 13.47 9.91 13.05
N ALA A 110 13.71 8.68 13.47
CA ALA A 110 14.46 8.36 14.68
C ALA A 110 15.91 7.99 14.37
N ILE A 111 16.78 8.16 15.37
CA ILE A 111 18.19 7.78 15.28
C ILE A 111 18.37 6.34 15.78
N PHE A 112 19.18 5.56 15.07
CA PHE A 112 19.60 4.22 15.48
C PHE A 112 21.11 4.04 15.31
N PHE A 113 21.80 3.62 16.38
CA PHE A 113 23.19 3.18 16.35
C PHE A 113 23.33 1.89 17.16
N ALA A 114 24.11 0.94 16.65
CA ALA A 114 24.40 -0.31 17.33
C ALA A 114 25.90 -0.56 17.36
N VAL A 115 26.43 -0.92 18.53
CA VAL A 115 27.83 -1.28 18.74
C VAL A 115 27.87 -2.46 19.70
N GLY A 116 28.61 -3.51 19.33
CA GLY A 116 28.75 -4.69 20.16
C GLY A 116 29.45 -5.82 19.43
N PRO A 117 29.82 -6.91 20.14
CA PRO A 117 30.55 -8.04 19.57
C PRO A 117 29.76 -8.80 18.50
N SER A 118 28.42 -8.80 18.60
CA SER A 118 27.52 -9.45 17.63
C SER A 118 27.16 -8.54 16.44
N ILE A 119 27.59 -7.28 16.45
CA ILE A 119 27.22 -6.26 15.46
C ILE A 119 28.38 -6.07 14.49
N ARG A 120 28.10 -6.09 13.17
CA ARG A 120 29.11 -5.81 12.15
C ARG A 120 29.60 -4.37 12.28
N SER A 121 30.91 -4.17 12.17
CA SER A 121 31.51 -2.83 12.13
C SER A 121 31.43 -2.21 10.74
N ASN A 122 31.31 -0.88 10.67
CA ASN A 122 31.40 -0.09 9.44
C ASN A 122 30.35 -0.47 8.37
N ILE A 123 29.12 -0.69 8.82
CA ILE A 123 27.96 -0.88 7.94
C ILE A 123 26.93 0.21 8.18
N THR A 124 26.21 0.57 7.11
CA THR A 124 25.06 1.47 7.17
C THR A 124 23.88 0.71 6.56
N LEU A 125 22.81 0.56 7.32
CA LEU A 125 21.57 -0.06 6.85
C LEU A 125 20.69 0.99 6.16
N PRO A 126 19.82 0.58 5.21
CA PRO A 126 18.73 1.43 4.78
C PRO A 126 17.78 1.75 5.96
N PRO A 127 16.98 2.83 5.88
CA PRO A 127 15.95 3.10 6.87
C PRO A 127 15.02 1.92 7.08
N PHE A 128 14.59 1.70 8.32
CA PHE A 128 13.69 0.62 8.72
C PHE A 128 12.78 1.09 9.86
N GLN A 129 11.63 0.43 10.02
CA GLN A 129 10.70 0.75 11.10
C GLN A 129 11.15 0.16 12.44
N ASN A 130 10.96 0.92 13.52
CA ASN A 130 11.39 0.53 14.87
C ASN A 130 10.72 -0.76 15.39
N ILE A 131 9.59 -1.17 14.83
CA ILE A 131 8.92 -2.45 15.14
C ILE A 131 9.83 -3.66 14.92
N HIS A 132 10.81 -3.58 14.01
CA HIS A 132 11.75 -4.67 13.73
C HIS A 132 12.81 -4.86 14.82
N LEU A 133 12.99 -3.88 15.72
CA LEU A 133 13.99 -3.95 16.79
C LEU A 133 13.69 -5.07 17.79
N TYR A 134 12.42 -5.40 18.02
CA TYR A 134 12.05 -6.46 18.95
C TYR A 134 12.64 -7.81 18.54
N ASN A 135 12.53 -8.17 17.25
CA ASN A 135 13.12 -9.42 16.74
C ASN A 135 14.65 -9.40 16.85
N LEU A 136 15.30 -8.27 16.52
CA LEU A 136 16.75 -8.13 16.70
C LEU A 136 17.17 -8.36 18.16
N PHE A 137 16.42 -7.81 19.13
CA PHE A 137 16.73 -8.01 20.55
C PHE A 137 16.51 -9.46 20.97
N ALA A 138 15.46 -10.11 20.49
CA ALA A 138 15.23 -11.54 20.73
C ALA A 138 16.38 -12.39 20.17
N ASP A 139 16.85 -12.10 18.96
CA ASP A 139 17.99 -12.79 18.34
C ASP A 139 19.29 -12.58 19.14
N LEU A 140 19.57 -11.35 19.58
CA LEU A 140 20.77 -11.02 20.37
C LEU A 140 20.77 -11.67 21.76
N MET A 141 19.59 -11.90 22.33
CA MET A 141 19.41 -12.60 23.60
C MET A 141 19.26 -14.12 23.43
N GLU A 142 19.24 -14.62 22.20
CA GLU A 142 19.01 -16.05 21.88
C GLU A 142 17.70 -16.60 22.46
N ILE A 143 16.64 -15.79 22.47
CA ILE A 143 15.30 -16.19 22.94
C ILE A 143 14.29 -16.22 21.79
N PRO A 144 13.26 -17.08 21.85
CA PRO A 144 12.14 -17.00 20.91
C PRO A 144 11.41 -15.67 21.04
N ALA A 145 11.20 -14.99 19.92
CA ALA A 145 10.35 -13.80 19.85
C ALA A 145 8.88 -14.19 20.08
N ALA A 146 8.17 -13.40 20.89
CA ALA A 146 6.70 -13.48 20.95
C ALA A 146 6.08 -12.94 19.64
N PRO A 147 4.81 -13.27 19.34
CA PRO A 147 4.10 -12.71 18.19
C PRO A 147 4.17 -11.17 18.18
N ASN A 148 4.57 -10.60 17.04
CA ASN A 148 4.73 -9.16 16.85
C ASN A 148 4.66 -8.80 15.35
N ASP A 149 4.49 -7.52 15.04
CA ASP A 149 4.36 -7.02 13.66
C ASP A 149 5.71 -6.85 12.93
N GLY A 150 6.83 -6.98 13.66
CA GLY A 150 8.15 -6.94 13.08
C GLY A 150 8.39 -8.18 12.20
N MET A 151 8.86 -7.96 10.98
CA MET A 151 9.37 -9.05 10.14
C MET A 151 10.73 -9.55 10.66
N SER A 152 10.83 -10.86 10.92
CA SER A 152 12.04 -11.51 11.42
C SER A 152 13.15 -11.47 10.37
N GLY A 153 14.37 -11.14 10.79
CA GLY A 153 15.58 -11.19 9.95
C GLY A 153 15.75 -10.07 8.93
N VAL A 154 14.98 -8.99 9.03
CA VAL A 154 15.20 -7.75 8.27
C VAL A 154 16.53 -7.10 8.65
N LEU A 155 16.92 -7.24 9.92
CA LEU A 155 18.15 -6.71 10.48
C LEU A 155 19.27 -7.78 10.56
N ASP A 156 19.15 -8.91 9.83
CA ASP A 156 20.21 -9.93 9.78
C ASP A 156 21.51 -9.36 9.19
N ASP A 157 21.40 -8.37 8.30
CA ASP A 157 22.54 -7.60 7.79
C ASP A 157 23.25 -6.79 8.89
N LEU A 158 22.67 -6.61 10.08
CA LEU A 158 23.37 -5.96 11.19
C LEU A 158 24.37 -6.90 11.88
N LEU A 159 24.13 -8.21 11.81
CA LEU A 159 24.75 -9.21 12.67
C LEU A 159 26.00 -9.83 12.05
N VAL A 160 27.01 -10.12 12.87
CA VAL A 160 28.20 -10.88 12.43
C VAL A 160 27.81 -12.32 12.11
N TYR A 161 26.93 -12.91 12.93
CA TYR A 161 26.42 -14.27 12.79
C TYR A 161 24.88 -14.24 12.89
N PRO A 162 24.16 -13.93 11.80
CA PRO A 162 22.70 -13.93 11.82
C PRO A 162 22.14 -15.34 12.05
N PRO A 163 21.02 -15.49 12.79
CA PRO A 163 20.36 -16.77 12.96
C PRO A 163 19.95 -17.38 11.62
N ARG A 164 19.94 -18.72 11.52
CA ARG A 164 19.40 -19.41 10.35
C ARG A 164 17.88 -19.21 10.31
N ARG A 165 17.38 -18.68 9.19
CA ARG A 165 15.95 -18.43 8.99
C ARG A 165 15.35 -19.44 8.02
N GLU A 166 14.12 -19.87 8.30
CA GLU A 166 13.32 -20.63 7.33
C GLU A 166 12.73 -19.69 6.29
N ASN A 167 12.54 -20.21 5.07
CA ASN A 167 11.88 -19.46 4.00
C ASN A 167 10.37 -19.70 4.07
N GLU A 168 9.69 -18.88 4.87
CA GLU A 168 8.25 -18.96 5.07
C GLU A 168 7.43 -18.83 3.77
N PHE A 169 7.99 -18.15 2.76
CA PHE A 169 7.37 -17.91 1.46
C PHE A 169 7.37 -19.15 0.54
N GLU A 170 8.06 -20.23 0.90
CA GLU A 170 8.01 -21.48 0.14
C GLU A 170 6.61 -22.10 0.11
N ARG A 171 5.79 -21.80 1.12
CA ARG A 171 4.40 -22.24 1.24
C ARG A 171 3.45 -21.58 0.23
N TYR A 172 3.84 -20.44 -0.33
CA TYR A 172 3.03 -19.76 -1.32
C TYR A 172 3.20 -20.45 -2.68
N SER A 173 2.07 -20.83 -3.27
CA SER A 173 2.00 -21.43 -4.59
C SER A 173 0.59 -21.32 -5.12
N VAL A 174 0.45 -21.04 -6.40
CA VAL A 174 -0.87 -20.99 -7.04
C VAL A 174 -0.90 -22.02 -8.15
N LYS A 175 -2.00 -22.76 -8.24
CA LYS A 175 -2.26 -23.69 -9.34
C LYS A 175 -3.16 -23.04 -10.38
N PRO A 176 -3.05 -23.41 -11.66
CA PRO A 176 -4.00 -22.99 -12.68
C PRO A 176 -5.45 -23.32 -12.30
N CYS A 177 -6.39 -22.45 -12.65
CA CYS A 177 -7.81 -22.70 -12.45
C CYS A 177 -8.30 -23.81 -13.40
N GLU A 178 -8.59 -25.00 -12.86
CA GLU A 178 -9.22 -26.09 -13.63
C GLU A 178 -10.70 -25.80 -13.89
N ASN A 179 -11.20 -26.17 -15.09
CA ASN A 179 -12.61 -26.13 -15.48
C ASN A 179 -13.26 -24.75 -15.47
N VAL A 180 -12.48 -23.68 -15.64
CA VAL A 180 -13.03 -22.35 -15.85
C VAL A 180 -13.22 -22.10 -17.34
N THR A 181 -14.42 -21.70 -17.74
CA THR A 181 -14.73 -21.30 -19.12
C THR A 181 -14.56 -19.80 -19.32
N PHE A 182 -13.88 -19.40 -20.39
CA PHE A 182 -13.61 -17.99 -20.70
C PHE A 182 -14.23 -17.59 -22.04
N GLU A 183 -14.76 -16.37 -22.10
CA GLU A 183 -15.10 -15.70 -23.36
C GLU A 183 -14.24 -14.44 -23.53
N SER A 184 -13.42 -14.41 -24.58
CA SER A 184 -12.57 -13.27 -24.94
C SER A 184 -13.37 -12.17 -25.66
N CYS A 185 -12.93 -10.91 -25.51
CA CYS A 185 -13.40 -9.82 -26.37
C CYS A 185 -13.03 -10.01 -27.86
N ASP A 186 -11.97 -10.77 -28.13
CA ASP A 186 -11.50 -11.05 -29.48
C ASP A 186 -12.32 -12.19 -30.11
N LYS A 187 -13.25 -11.83 -30.99
CA LYS A 187 -14.08 -12.79 -31.76
C LYS A 187 -13.27 -13.70 -32.68
N SER A 188 -12.01 -13.35 -33.00
CA SER A 188 -11.14 -14.18 -33.82
C SER A 188 -10.44 -15.30 -33.04
N ASN A 189 -10.37 -15.19 -31.70
CA ASN A 189 -9.81 -16.20 -30.81
C ASN A 189 -10.64 -16.35 -29.52
N PRO A 190 -11.82 -17.02 -29.59
CA PRO A 190 -12.79 -17.04 -28.49
C PRO A 190 -12.38 -17.94 -27.31
N THR A 191 -11.32 -18.74 -27.45
CA THR A 191 -10.85 -19.68 -26.41
C THR A 191 -9.48 -19.28 -25.91
N ILE A 192 -9.40 -18.92 -24.63
CA ILE A 192 -8.13 -18.61 -23.95
C ILE A 192 -7.50 -19.93 -23.51
N SER A 193 -6.30 -20.23 -24.00
CA SER A 193 -5.53 -21.38 -23.52
C SER A 193 -4.83 -21.00 -22.21
N ILE A 194 -5.15 -21.74 -21.14
CA ILE A 194 -4.56 -21.54 -19.82
C ILE A 194 -3.18 -22.20 -19.81
N SER A 195 -2.11 -21.42 -19.61
CA SER A 195 -0.74 -21.94 -19.51
C SER A 195 -0.28 -22.11 -18.05
N GLU A 196 0.88 -22.73 -17.87
CA GLU A 196 1.60 -22.69 -16.58
C GLU A 196 1.86 -21.23 -16.16
N SER A 197 1.84 -20.99 -14.84
CA SER A 197 1.90 -19.66 -14.23
C SER A 197 3.29 -19.02 -14.38
N THR A 198 3.38 -17.88 -15.04
CA THR A 198 4.62 -17.07 -15.14
C THR A 198 4.54 -15.74 -14.39
N GLY A 199 3.52 -15.56 -13.55
CA GLY A 199 3.32 -14.36 -12.73
C GLY A 199 4.02 -14.42 -11.38
N SER A 200 4.29 -13.26 -10.80
CA SER A 200 4.95 -13.15 -9.48
C SER A 200 3.96 -13.24 -8.31
N LEU A 201 2.66 -13.02 -8.59
CA LEU A 201 1.60 -13.09 -7.59
C LEU A 201 1.35 -14.54 -7.15
N LEU A 202 1.40 -14.76 -5.85
CA LEU A 202 1.17 -16.06 -5.22
C LEU A 202 0.12 -15.95 -4.10
N SER A 203 -0.39 -17.08 -3.63
CA SER A 203 -1.26 -17.19 -2.47
C SER A 203 -0.98 -18.49 -1.75
N ASN A 204 -1.32 -18.54 -0.46
CA ASN A 204 -1.37 -19.77 0.33
C ASN A 204 -2.82 -20.25 0.56
N ASP A 205 -3.82 -19.50 0.06
CA ASP A 205 -5.23 -19.88 0.09
C ASP A 205 -5.53 -20.86 -1.05
N PHE A 206 -5.87 -22.10 -0.70
CA PHE A 206 -6.20 -23.15 -1.66
C PHE A 206 -7.44 -22.85 -2.51
N SER A 207 -8.27 -21.89 -2.12
CA SER A 207 -9.40 -21.42 -2.92
C SER A 207 -8.99 -20.44 -4.02
N VAL A 208 -7.75 -19.94 -4.00
CA VAL A 208 -7.18 -19.05 -5.01
C VAL A 208 -6.47 -19.88 -6.08
N CYS A 209 -6.80 -19.61 -7.34
CA CYS A 209 -6.16 -20.23 -8.50
C CYS A 209 -5.73 -19.16 -9.51
N SER A 210 -4.76 -19.49 -10.36
CA SER A 210 -4.21 -18.58 -11.36
C SER A 210 -4.86 -18.77 -12.70
N ILE A 211 -4.97 -17.68 -13.44
CA ILE A 211 -5.39 -17.67 -14.83
C ILE A 211 -4.28 -16.96 -15.58
N SER A 212 -3.55 -17.72 -16.39
CA SER A 212 -2.46 -17.19 -17.19
C SER A 212 -2.85 -17.31 -18.65
N THR A 213 -2.82 -16.18 -19.34
CA THR A 213 -2.83 -16.09 -20.80
C THR A 213 -1.45 -15.65 -21.26
N GLY A 214 -1.17 -15.68 -22.56
CA GLY A 214 0.11 -15.18 -23.08
C GLY A 214 0.38 -13.68 -22.78
N ARG A 215 -0.61 -12.93 -22.28
CA ARG A 215 -0.52 -11.48 -22.01
C ARG A 215 -1.07 -11.04 -20.65
N LEU A 216 -1.73 -11.91 -19.90
CA LEU A 216 -2.40 -11.56 -18.65
C LEU A 216 -2.20 -12.64 -17.59
N PHE A 217 -1.88 -12.23 -16.37
CA PHE A 217 -1.86 -13.12 -15.21
C PHE A 217 -2.83 -12.62 -14.15
N LEU A 218 -3.80 -13.44 -13.76
CA LEU A 218 -4.81 -13.13 -12.75
C LEU A 218 -4.79 -14.17 -11.64
N LEU A 219 -5.12 -13.73 -10.43
CA LEU A 219 -5.50 -14.57 -9.31
C LEU A 219 -7.00 -14.46 -9.07
N TYR A 220 -7.67 -15.61 -9.01
CA TYR A 220 -9.10 -15.71 -8.81
C TYR A 220 -9.42 -16.54 -7.55
N SER A 221 -10.22 -15.98 -6.65
CA SER A 221 -10.74 -16.70 -5.50
C SER A 221 -12.08 -17.36 -5.84
N ARG A 222 -12.10 -18.69 -5.78
CA ARG A 222 -13.33 -19.49 -5.93
C ARG A 222 -14.29 -19.31 -4.76
N ARG A 223 -13.77 -18.97 -3.58
CA ARG A 223 -14.54 -18.81 -2.35
C ARG A 223 -15.49 -17.61 -2.43
N ILE A 224 -14.97 -16.48 -2.87
CA ILE A 224 -15.76 -15.24 -3.02
C ILE A 224 -16.20 -14.99 -4.47
N ASN A 225 -15.75 -15.83 -5.41
CA ASN A 225 -16.07 -15.74 -6.84
C ASN A 225 -15.67 -14.36 -7.42
N ARG A 226 -14.43 -13.95 -7.16
CA ARG A 226 -13.86 -12.65 -7.54
C ARG A 226 -12.37 -12.75 -7.89
N ILE A 227 -11.90 -11.83 -8.72
CA ILE A 227 -10.47 -11.59 -8.95
C ILE A 227 -9.88 -10.92 -7.71
N VAL A 228 -8.81 -11.47 -7.17
CA VAL A 228 -8.12 -10.92 -5.98
C VAL A 228 -6.84 -10.19 -6.34
N GLY A 229 -6.26 -10.48 -7.49
CA GLY A 229 -5.07 -9.81 -7.99
C GLY A 229 -4.84 -10.03 -9.48
N MET A 230 -4.07 -9.16 -10.10
CA MET A 230 -3.60 -9.27 -11.47
C MET A 230 -2.20 -8.70 -11.60
N GLU A 231 -1.44 -9.22 -12.55
CA GLU A 231 -0.12 -8.74 -12.90
C GLU A 231 -0.08 -8.33 -14.38
N ILE A 232 0.50 -7.16 -14.62
CA ILE A 232 0.70 -6.53 -15.91
C ILE A 232 2.21 -6.32 -16.09
N LEU A 233 2.69 -6.65 -17.28
CA LEU A 233 4.08 -6.40 -17.68
C LEU A 233 4.16 -5.18 -18.58
N VAL A 234 5.02 -4.23 -18.22
CA VAL A 234 5.30 -3.05 -19.06
C VAL A 234 6.23 -3.47 -20.20
N LYS A 235 5.78 -3.38 -21.45
CA LYS A 235 6.62 -3.68 -22.63
C LYS A 235 7.50 -2.50 -23.04
N GLU A 236 6.91 -1.32 -23.11
CA GLU A 236 7.62 -0.08 -23.42
C GLU A 236 7.13 1.01 -22.46
N LYS A 237 7.95 2.04 -22.23
CA LYS A 237 7.61 3.10 -21.29
C LYS A 237 6.30 3.78 -21.69
N GLY A 238 5.26 3.60 -20.88
CA GLY A 238 3.92 4.16 -21.11
C GLY A 238 3.01 3.35 -22.04
N SER A 239 3.41 2.15 -22.47
CA SER A 239 2.59 1.24 -23.26
C SER A 239 2.30 -0.05 -22.49
N TYR A 240 1.03 -0.46 -22.48
CA TYR A 240 0.55 -1.65 -21.80
C TYR A 240 -0.18 -2.54 -22.81
N GLU A 241 0.10 -3.84 -22.80
CA GLU A 241 -0.74 -4.84 -23.46
C GLU A 241 -1.47 -5.64 -22.39
N GLY A 242 -2.77 -5.86 -22.57
CA GLY A 242 -3.47 -6.90 -21.85
C GLY A 242 -4.75 -7.31 -22.58
N GLU A 243 -5.29 -8.42 -22.12
CA GLU A 243 -6.39 -9.13 -22.76
C GLU A 243 -7.69 -8.85 -22.00
N VAL A 244 -8.73 -8.42 -22.72
CA VAL A 244 -10.03 -8.10 -22.11
C VAL A 244 -10.89 -9.37 -22.08
N VAL A 245 -11.29 -9.79 -20.87
CA VAL A 245 -12.13 -10.97 -20.66
C VAL A 245 -13.58 -10.52 -20.44
N THR A 246 -14.55 -11.14 -21.12
CA THR A 246 -15.99 -10.74 -21.06
C THR A 246 -16.87 -11.70 -20.29
N LYS A 247 -16.56 -13.00 -20.25
CA LYS A 247 -17.21 -13.95 -19.33
C LYS A 247 -16.24 -14.95 -18.71
N MET A 248 -16.56 -15.37 -17.50
CA MET A 248 -15.87 -16.40 -16.71
C MET A 248 -16.94 -17.26 -16.05
N ASP A 249 -16.99 -18.55 -16.37
CA ASP A 249 -18.02 -19.50 -15.92
C ASP A 249 -19.45 -19.04 -16.20
N GLY A 250 -19.68 -18.55 -17.42
CA GLY A 250 -20.99 -18.07 -17.88
C GLY A 250 -21.47 -16.78 -17.22
N ARG A 251 -20.67 -16.18 -16.31
CA ARG A 251 -20.95 -14.89 -15.69
C ARG A 251 -20.20 -13.79 -16.43
N ILE A 252 -20.87 -12.68 -16.72
CA ILE A 252 -20.29 -11.53 -17.39
C ILE A 252 -19.20 -10.94 -16.51
N VAL A 253 -17.96 -11.03 -16.99
CA VAL A 253 -16.75 -10.43 -16.44
C VAL A 253 -16.23 -9.18 -17.11
N GLY A 254 -16.95 -8.63 -18.08
CA GLY A 254 -16.69 -7.36 -18.77
C GLY A 254 -17.94 -6.96 -19.58
N GLU A 255 -18.39 -5.69 -19.63
CA GLU A 255 -19.39 -5.27 -20.62
C GLU A 255 -18.76 -4.97 -21.99
N ASN A 256 -19.51 -5.35 -23.04
CA ASN A 256 -19.43 -4.91 -24.44
C ASN A 256 -18.02 -4.81 -25.06
N CYS A 257 -17.66 -5.82 -25.86
CA CYS A 257 -16.65 -5.66 -26.90
C CYS A 257 -17.09 -4.52 -27.83
N GLY A 258 -16.57 -3.32 -27.61
CA GLY A 258 -16.79 -2.20 -28.53
C GLY A 258 -16.36 -2.59 -29.94
N GLU A 259 -17.06 -2.09 -30.96
CA GLU A 259 -16.66 -2.22 -32.36
C GLU A 259 -15.36 -1.41 -32.58
N GLY A 260 -14.21 -2.03 -32.29
CA GLY A 260 -12.91 -1.38 -32.44
C GLY A 260 -11.84 -2.06 -31.61
N GLY A 261 -11.28 -3.16 -32.13
CA GLY A 261 -10.01 -3.68 -31.65
C GLY A 261 -8.90 -2.67 -31.93
N GLY A 262 -8.49 -1.91 -30.92
CA GLY A 262 -7.38 -0.96 -31.03
C GLY A 262 -7.02 -0.37 -29.68
N ASN A 263 -5.74 -0.47 -29.31
CA ASN A 263 -5.03 0.21 -28.21
C ASN A 263 -5.92 0.80 -27.13
N SER A 264 -6.18 0.00 -26.10
CA SER A 264 -7.11 0.36 -25.06
C SER A 264 -6.35 0.95 -23.86
N THR A 265 -6.82 2.10 -23.39
CA THR A 265 -6.34 2.73 -22.15
C THR A 265 -6.70 1.87 -20.94
N VAL A 266 -5.96 2.03 -19.84
CA VAL A 266 -6.01 1.27 -18.58
C VAL A 266 -7.40 0.78 -18.10
N PRO A 267 -8.54 1.50 -18.26
CA PRO A 267 -9.86 1.01 -17.84
C PRO A 267 -10.28 -0.31 -18.49
N SER A 268 -9.83 -0.54 -19.72
CA SER A 268 -10.17 -1.73 -20.51
C SER A 268 -9.46 -3.01 -20.09
N LEU A 269 -8.38 -2.92 -19.30
CA LEU A 269 -7.56 -4.06 -18.86
C LEU A 269 -8.15 -4.77 -17.63
N LEU A 270 -9.18 -4.18 -17.00
CA LEU A 270 -9.80 -4.67 -15.78
C LEU A 270 -11.12 -5.41 -16.12
N PRO A 271 -11.31 -6.68 -15.69
CA PRO A 271 -12.56 -7.39 -15.93
C PRO A 271 -13.72 -6.81 -15.08
N GLU A 272 -14.73 -6.20 -15.72
CA GLU A 272 -15.93 -5.69 -15.05
C GLU A 272 -16.76 -6.69 -14.17
N SER A 273 -16.60 -8.04 -14.17
CA SER A 273 -17.36 -8.88 -13.17
C SER A 273 -16.83 -8.74 -11.76
N SER A 274 -15.53 -8.51 -11.64
CA SER A 274 -14.85 -8.16 -10.38
C SER A 274 -15.35 -6.82 -9.86
N LEU A 275 -16.03 -6.10 -10.76
CA LEU A 275 -16.34 -4.70 -10.83
C LEU A 275 -17.84 -4.60 -11.18
N LYS A 276 -18.69 -5.29 -10.41
CA LYS A 276 -20.11 -4.92 -10.32
C LYS A 276 -20.18 -3.56 -9.60
N LEU A 277 -19.61 -2.55 -10.24
CA LEU A 277 -19.37 -1.22 -9.75
C LEU A 277 -19.92 -0.32 -10.84
N THR A 278 -21.18 0.03 -10.69
CA THR A 278 -21.71 1.29 -11.21
C THR A 278 -20.87 2.41 -10.59
N TRP A 279 -19.72 2.72 -11.19
CA TRP A 279 -18.81 3.78 -10.76
C TRP A 279 -19.41 5.14 -11.13
N THR A 280 -20.25 5.68 -10.25
CA THR A 280 -20.78 7.05 -10.39
C THR A 280 -19.98 8.08 -9.59
N THR A 281 -18.93 7.69 -8.87
CA THR A 281 -18.08 8.63 -8.11
C THR A 281 -16.65 8.68 -8.65
N PHE A 282 -16.38 9.78 -9.34
CA PHE A 282 -15.08 10.27 -9.80
C PHE A 282 -14.09 10.31 -8.62
N ASN A 283 -13.00 9.51 -8.63
CA ASN A 283 -11.69 9.73 -7.97
C ASN A 283 -10.82 8.46 -7.88
N SER A 284 -11.34 7.29 -7.47
CA SER A 284 -10.48 6.11 -7.22
C SER A 284 -9.84 5.54 -8.49
N LEU A 285 -10.56 5.52 -9.62
CA LEU A 285 -10.04 5.02 -10.88
C LEU A 285 -8.90 5.91 -11.42
N SER A 286 -9.06 7.24 -11.34
CA SER A 286 -8.01 8.20 -11.75
C SER A 286 -6.72 8.01 -10.94
N LEU A 287 -6.86 7.76 -9.62
CA LEU A 287 -5.71 7.44 -8.76
C LEU A 287 -5.03 6.13 -9.14
N VAL A 288 -5.79 5.08 -9.47
CA VAL A 288 -5.24 3.80 -9.94
C VAL A 288 -4.46 4.00 -11.25
N GLU A 289 -5.04 4.70 -12.23
CA GLU A 289 -4.37 5.01 -13.50
C GLU A 289 -3.07 5.79 -13.29
N LYS A 290 -3.12 6.79 -12.41
CA LYS A 290 -1.95 7.59 -12.06
C LYS A 290 -0.88 6.78 -11.35
N ALA A 291 -1.26 5.90 -10.42
CA ALA A 291 -0.34 4.96 -9.76
C ALA A 291 0.34 4.07 -10.80
N ILE A 292 -0.42 3.46 -11.72
CA ILE A 292 0.12 2.62 -12.80
C ILE A 292 1.11 3.44 -13.67
N GLY A 293 0.71 4.64 -14.09
CA GLY A 293 1.58 5.53 -14.86
C GLY A 293 2.87 5.92 -14.13
N LYS A 294 2.80 6.09 -12.81
CA LYS A 294 3.98 6.39 -11.96
C LYS A 294 4.89 5.17 -11.81
N LEU A 295 4.32 3.97 -11.76
CA LEU A 295 5.05 2.70 -11.62
C LEU A 295 5.65 2.20 -12.94
N ALA A 296 5.12 2.59 -14.10
CA ALA A 296 5.62 2.19 -15.41
C ALA A 296 6.97 2.85 -15.78
N LYS A 297 8.00 2.61 -14.96
CA LYS A 297 9.32 3.25 -15.03
C LYS A 297 10.16 2.76 -16.22
N SER A 298 10.12 1.46 -16.48
CA SER A 298 11.00 0.78 -17.44
C SER A 298 10.36 -0.46 -18.06
N GLU A 299 10.93 -0.95 -19.15
CA GLU A 299 10.57 -2.25 -19.73
C GLU A 299 10.73 -3.37 -18.68
N ASN A 300 9.79 -4.32 -18.72
CA ASN A 300 9.62 -5.41 -17.78
C ASN A 300 9.27 -4.99 -16.34
N THR A 301 8.92 -3.72 -16.08
CA THR A 301 8.29 -3.34 -14.81
C THR A 301 7.05 -4.21 -14.60
N ARG A 302 6.99 -4.88 -13.45
CA ARG A 302 5.84 -5.69 -13.06
C ARG A 302 4.92 -4.81 -12.23
N ILE A 303 3.69 -4.63 -12.69
CA ILE A 303 2.65 -3.86 -12.00
C ILE A 303 1.56 -4.83 -11.59
N GLN A 304 1.17 -4.76 -10.34
CA GLN A 304 0.20 -5.64 -9.72
C GLN A 304 -0.95 -4.82 -9.18
N ILE A 305 -2.17 -5.23 -9.51
CA ILE A 305 -3.39 -4.55 -9.09
C ILE A 305 -4.26 -5.59 -8.43
N GLY A 306 -4.93 -5.23 -7.34
CA GLY A 306 -5.90 -6.14 -6.74
C GLY A 306 -6.85 -5.43 -5.80
N PHE A 307 -7.70 -6.23 -5.18
CA PHE A 307 -8.85 -5.75 -4.43
C PHE A 307 -8.82 -6.31 -3.02
N ILE A 308 -9.11 -5.45 -2.05
CA ILE A 308 -9.35 -5.81 -0.67
C ILE A 308 -10.86 -5.75 -0.46
N TYR A 309 -11.44 -6.86 -0.02
CA TYR A 309 -12.89 -7.01 0.13
C TYR A 309 -13.31 -6.96 1.60
N ASP A 310 -14.48 -6.39 1.86
CA ASP A 310 -15.16 -6.51 3.14
C ASP A 310 -15.83 -7.88 3.29
N THR A 311 -16.29 -8.18 4.51
CA THR A 311 -16.92 -9.48 4.82
C THR A 311 -18.21 -9.75 4.04
N ASP A 312 -18.87 -8.70 3.56
CA ASP A 312 -20.06 -8.78 2.70
C ASP A 312 -19.72 -8.96 1.21
N GLY A 313 -18.42 -8.97 0.86
CA GLY A 313 -17.91 -9.11 -0.49
C GLY A 313 -17.89 -7.81 -1.30
N SER A 314 -18.19 -6.67 -0.69
CA SER A 314 -18.00 -5.35 -1.29
C SER A 314 -16.51 -4.96 -1.32
N THR A 315 -16.11 -4.10 -2.26
CA THR A 315 -14.72 -3.66 -2.37
C THR A 315 -14.43 -2.59 -1.33
N LYS A 316 -13.61 -2.94 -0.34
CA LYS A 316 -13.13 -2.03 0.71
C LYS A 316 -12.06 -1.08 0.17
N SER A 317 -11.09 -1.60 -0.58
CA SER A 317 -9.94 -0.84 -1.07
C SER A 317 -9.32 -1.53 -2.28
N MET A 318 -8.43 -0.83 -2.99
CA MET A 318 -7.66 -1.38 -4.09
C MET A 318 -6.17 -1.21 -3.81
N PHE A 319 -5.36 -2.21 -4.13
CA PHE A 319 -3.92 -2.04 -4.10
C PHE A 319 -3.36 -1.92 -5.51
N VAL A 320 -2.33 -1.10 -5.64
CA VAL A 320 -1.47 -1.04 -6.83
C VAL A 320 -0.03 -1.13 -6.34
N SER A 321 0.71 -2.12 -6.81
CA SER A 321 2.10 -2.34 -6.45
C SER A 321 2.93 -2.47 -7.70
N GLY A 322 4.17 -2.00 -7.69
CA GLY A 322 5.09 -2.23 -8.79
C GLY A 322 6.49 -2.50 -8.29
N PHE A 323 7.24 -3.27 -9.07
CA PHE A 323 8.68 -3.39 -8.89
C PHE A 323 9.42 -3.43 -10.22
N TRP A 324 10.62 -2.86 -10.22
CA TRP A 324 11.43 -2.65 -11.41
C TRP A 324 12.93 -2.64 -11.09
N CYS A 325 13.76 -2.56 -12.13
CA CYS A 325 15.21 -2.45 -12.01
C CYS A 325 15.71 -1.06 -12.38
N ASP A 326 16.28 -0.35 -11.41
CA ASP A 326 17.08 0.86 -11.63
C ASP A 326 18.56 0.45 -11.81
N GLY A 327 18.94 -0.04 -13.00
CA GLY A 327 20.34 -0.41 -13.24
C GLY A 327 20.56 -1.38 -14.40
N ASP A 328 21.38 -2.41 -14.17
CA ASP A 328 21.90 -3.33 -15.20
C ASP A 328 20.84 -4.29 -15.80
N GLY A 329 19.56 -4.03 -15.50
CA GLY A 329 18.40 -4.77 -15.93
C GLY A 329 18.13 -6.03 -15.12
N TRP A 330 17.14 -6.77 -15.60
CA TRP A 330 16.67 -8.01 -15.01
C TRP A 330 17.69 -9.14 -15.18
N ARG A 331 17.77 -10.03 -14.20
CA ARG A 331 18.56 -11.26 -14.34
C ARG A 331 17.85 -12.17 -15.34
N LYS A 332 18.62 -12.76 -16.27
CA LYS A 332 18.07 -13.64 -17.31
C LYS A 332 17.32 -14.81 -16.65
N GLU A 333 16.11 -15.11 -17.12
CA GLU A 333 15.26 -16.20 -16.59
C GLU A 333 14.93 -16.05 -15.10
N SER A 334 15.00 -14.83 -14.55
CA SER A 334 14.64 -14.52 -13.16
C SER A 334 13.72 -13.30 -13.10
N ASP A 335 12.98 -13.19 -12.01
CA ASP A 335 12.00 -12.13 -11.80
C ASP A 335 12.52 -11.03 -10.87
N TYR A 336 13.83 -10.82 -10.82
CA TYR A 336 14.48 -9.79 -10.02
C TYR A 336 15.75 -9.27 -10.71
N CYS A 337 16.28 -8.15 -10.22
CA CYS A 337 17.40 -7.46 -10.85
C CYS A 337 18.72 -8.19 -10.66
N LYS A 338 19.67 -7.99 -11.59
CA LYS A 338 21.01 -8.59 -11.51
C LYS A 338 21.73 -8.23 -10.21
N LYS A 339 21.57 -6.98 -9.75
CA LYS A 339 22.07 -6.50 -8.46
C LYS A 339 20.89 -6.34 -7.52
N GLU A 340 21.02 -6.85 -6.30
CA GLU A 340 19.94 -6.79 -5.31
C GLU A 340 19.52 -5.35 -4.98
N GLY A 341 20.47 -4.41 -4.95
CA GLY A 341 20.20 -2.99 -4.65
C GLY A 341 19.48 -2.22 -5.77
N ASP A 342 19.44 -2.78 -6.98
CA ASP A 342 18.81 -2.15 -8.14
C ASP A 342 17.30 -2.44 -8.19
N THR A 343 16.81 -3.44 -7.44
CA THR A 343 15.37 -3.68 -7.37
C THR A 343 14.69 -2.65 -6.52
N LYS A 344 13.76 -1.92 -7.15
CA LYS A 344 12.92 -0.92 -6.51
C LYS A 344 11.49 -1.39 -6.46
N THR A 345 10.76 -0.87 -5.49
CA THR A 345 9.32 -1.06 -5.41
C THR A 345 8.64 0.20 -4.94
N GLU A 346 7.38 0.34 -5.32
CA GLU A 346 6.47 1.32 -4.76
C GLU A 346 5.05 0.73 -4.81
N SER A 347 4.29 0.94 -3.75
CA SER A 347 2.96 0.35 -3.61
C SER A 347 2.00 1.31 -2.93
N TYR A 348 0.71 1.13 -3.18
CA TYR A 348 -0.37 1.96 -2.69
C TYR A 348 -1.55 1.08 -2.29
N VAL A 349 -2.25 1.46 -1.22
CA VAL A 349 -3.60 0.95 -0.90
C VAL A 349 -4.53 2.13 -0.94
N LEU A 350 -5.28 2.22 -2.03
CA LEU A 350 -6.17 3.30 -2.35
C LEU A 350 -7.55 3.04 -1.73
N PRO A 351 -8.18 4.09 -1.19
CA PRO A 351 -9.48 3.96 -0.55
C PRO A 351 -10.55 3.54 -1.56
N GLY A 352 -11.54 2.78 -1.08
CA GLY A 352 -12.62 2.28 -1.91
C GLY A 352 -13.50 3.38 -2.53
N PRO A 353 -14.36 3.04 -3.50
CA PRO A 353 -15.22 3.97 -4.24
C PRO A 353 -16.15 4.83 -3.38
N ALA A 354 -16.49 4.36 -2.18
CA ALA A 354 -17.37 5.05 -1.25
C ALA A 354 -16.68 6.20 -0.50
N ILE A 355 -15.34 6.28 -0.55
CA ILE A 355 -14.57 7.26 0.20
C ILE A 355 -14.37 8.52 -0.64
N GLU A 356 -14.84 9.64 -0.10
CA GLU A 356 -14.69 10.97 -0.70
C GLU A 356 -13.28 11.53 -0.43
N ASN A 357 -12.74 12.34 -1.36
CA ASN A 357 -11.58 13.19 -1.11
C ASN A 357 -11.94 14.36 -0.18
N PHE A 358 -12.19 14.05 1.09
CA PHE A 358 -12.66 15.01 2.11
C PHE A 358 -11.68 16.17 2.34
N ASN A 359 -10.39 15.92 2.13
CA ASN A 359 -9.32 16.90 2.33
C ASN A 359 -9.05 17.77 1.08
N CYS A 360 -9.74 17.54 -0.05
CA CYS A 360 -9.50 18.20 -1.34
C CYS A 360 -8.03 18.16 -1.80
N LEU A 361 -7.36 17.03 -1.58
CA LEU A 361 -5.94 16.87 -1.95
C LEU A 361 -5.81 16.62 -3.46
N GLY A 362 -4.71 17.09 -4.05
CA GLY A 362 -4.34 16.69 -5.40
C GLY A 362 -3.94 15.22 -5.46
N GLU A 363 -4.08 14.60 -6.63
CA GLU A 363 -3.84 13.17 -6.80
C GLU A 363 -2.41 12.72 -6.43
N GLU A 364 -1.39 13.54 -6.67
CA GLU A 364 -0.01 13.21 -6.25
C GLU A 364 0.11 13.14 -4.72
N THR A 365 -0.55 14.06 -4.02
CA THR A 365 -0.60 14.06 -2.56
C THR A 365 -1.41 12.89 -2.03
N LEU A 366 -2.53 12.54 -2.67
CA LEU A 366 -3.29 11.33 -2.32
C LEU A 366 -2.46 10.06 -2.51
N LEU A 367 -1.79 9.91 -3.65
CA LEU A 367 -0.91 8.76 -3.89
C LEU A 367 0.23 8.70 -2.88
N PHE A 368 0.78 9.86 -2.48
CA PHE A 368 1.78 9.89 -1.42
C PHE A 368 1.19 9.43 -0.07
N ASP A 369 0.05 9.98 0.34
CA ASP A 369 -0.57 9.68 1.62
C ASP A 369 -0.92 8.17 1.73
N TYR A 370 -1.46 7.59 0.66
CA TYR A 370 -1.89 6.19 0.56
C TYR A 370 -0.81 5.21 0.11
N ARG A 371 0.45 5.65 0.04
CA ARG A 371 1.59 4.76 -0.15
C ARG A 371 1.65 3.74 1.00
N THR A 372 2.06 2.51 0.71
CA THR A 372 2.16 1.45 1.71
C THR A 372 3.28 0.47 1.34
N SER A 373 3.72 -0.35 2.29
CA SER A 373 4.70 -1.39 2.00
C SER A 373 4.03 -2.58 1.32
N ILE A 374 4.79 -3.38 0.56
CA ILE A 374 4.27 -4.65 0.04
C ILE A 374 3.82 -5.54 1.20
N THR A 375 4.55 -5.56 2.32
CA THR A 375 4.20 -6.36 3.50
C THR A 375 2.82 -6.00 4.04
N ASP A 376 2.44 -4.72 4.05
CA ASP A 376 1.08 -4.32 4.45
C ASP A 376 0.03 -4.94 3.53
N ILE A 377 0.27 -4.92 2.21
CA ILE A 377 -0.62 -5.53 1.21
C ILE A 377 -0.69 -7.05 1.40
N GLU A 378 0.46 -7.71 1.55
CA GLU A 378 0.54 -9.17 1.77
C GLU A 378 -0.23 -9.57 3.04
N ASN A 379 -0.12 -8.79 4.12
CA ASN A 379 -0.82 -9.04 5.38
C ASN A 379 -2.34 -8.91 5.25
N VAL A 380 -2.85 -7.86 4.59
CA VAL A 380 -4.30 -7.64 4.47
C VAL A 380 -4.98 -8.48 3.39
N THR A 381 -4.22 -8.97 2.40
CA THR A 381 -4.76 -9.77 1.29
C THR A 381 -4.50 -11.26 1.42
N GLY A 382 -3.49 -11.68 2.17
CA GLY A 382 -2.98 -13.05 2.18
C GLY A 382 -2.28 -13.45 0.87
N LEU A 383 -2.01 -12.50 -0.03
CA LEU A 383 -1.23 -12.72 -1.23
C LEU A 383 0.27 -12.57 -0.94
N SER A 384 1.10 -13.10 -1.83
CA SER A 384 2.52 -12.79 -1.92
C SER A 384 2.75 -12.08 -3.24
N LEU A 385 3.25 -10.85 -3.18
CA LEU A 385 3.41 -9.98 -4.35
C LEU A 385 4.79 -10.11 -4.99
N LEU A 386 5.77 -10.58 -4.24
CA LEU A 386 7.12 -10.78 -4.77
C LEU A 386 7.32 -12.20 -5.30
N PRO A 387 8.16 -12.39 -6.34
CA PRO A 387 8.41 -13.70 -6.94
C PRO A 387 8.98 -14.70 -5.94
N LYS A 388 8.63 -15.98 -6.13
CA LYS A 388 9.15 -17.09 -5.32
C LYS A 388 10.67 -17.27 -5.44
N SER A 389 11.22 -16.90 -6.59
CA SER A 389 12.65 -17.02 -6.91
C SER A 389 13.53 -15.95 -6.27
N MET A 390 12.92 -14.90 -5.70
CA MET A 390 13.64 -13.78 -5.08
C MET A 390 14.36 -14.24 -3.80
N PRO A 391 15.66 -13.93 -3.61
CA PRO A 391 16.39 -14.27 -2.39
C PRO A 391 15.69 -13.73 -1.13
N LEU A 392 15.67 -14.50 -0.05
CA LEU A 392 14.92 -14.17 1.17
C LEU A 392 15.33 -12.83 1.79
N SER A 393 16.64 -12.56 1.89
CA SER A 393 17.19 -11.29 2.40
C SER A 393 16.71 -10.10 1.57
N MET A 394 16.77 -10.23 0.25
CA MET A 394 16.33 -9.23 -0.71
C MET A 394 14.82 -9.01 -0.62
N ARG A 395 14.03 -10.08 -0.57
CA ARG A 395 12.58 -10.03 -0.43
C ARG A 395 12.15 -9.23 0.80
N ARG A 396 12.74 -9.52 1.97
CA ARG A 396 12.43 -8.81 3.22
C ARG A 396 12.73 -7.31 3.13
N ARG A 397 13.87 -6.94 2.53
CA ARG A 397 14.23 -5.52 2.37
C ARG A 397 13.28 -4.79 1.42
N ILE A 398 12.95 -5.42 0.29
CA ILE A 398 12.06 -4.82 -0.72
C ILE A 398 10.63 -4.74 -0.16
N SER A 399 10.15 -5.78 0.52
CA SER A 399 8.74 -5.82 0.93
C SER A 399 8.36 -4.75 1.95
N LEU A 400 9.34 -4.29 2.74
CA LEU A 400 9.19 -3.26 3.77
C LEU A 400 9.53 -1.86 3.29
N PHE A 401 9.99 -1.71 2.05
CA PHE A 401 10.45 -0.43 1.54
C PHE A 401 9.28 0.57 1.47
N LEU A 402 9.45 1.68 2.17
CA LEU A 402 8.58 2.85 2.12
C LEU A 402 9.44 4.06 1.79
N PRO A 403 9.43 4.56 0.55
CA PRO A 403 10.20 5.74 0.19
C PRO A 403 9.68 6.95 0.98
N SER A 404 10.54 7.55 1.81
CA SER A 404 10.24 8.81 2.52
C SER A 404 10.04 9.97 1.53
N GLN A 405 9.49 11.10 2.00
CA GLN A 405 9.51 12.32 1.20
C GLN A 405 10.96 12.79 1.07
N THR A 406 11.59 12.48 -0.06
CA THR A 406 12.74 13.28 -0.50
C THR A 406 12.19 14.59 -1.06
N PHE A 407 12.30 15.67 -0.28
CA PHE A 407 12.03 17.03 -0.73
C PHE A 407 13.06 17.53 -1.75
#